data_AF-A0A356X6Q1-F1
#
_entry.id   AF-A0A356X6Q1-F1
#
_cell.length_a   1.000
_cell.length_b   1.000
_cell.length_c   1.000
_cell.angle_alpha   90.00
_cell.angle_beta   90.00
_cell.angle_gamma   90.00
#
_symmetry.space_group_name_H-M   'P 1'
#
loop_
_entity.id
_entity.type
_entity.pdbx_description
1 polymer ?
#
loop_
_entity_poly.entity_id
_entity_poly.type
_entity_poly.pdbx_seq_one_letter_code
_entity_poly.pdbx_strand_id
1 'polypeptide(L)'
;AELDENNIVVNVLVVNNEDTVDGNGDESEAVGIAFLQNLFGQDKKYKQTSYNANFRKNYAGIGYEYKPTEDAFVFQPFPSWIYNSSTVEYEPPIPRPDG
;
A
#
# COMPACT_ATOMS: atom_id res chain seq x y z
N ALA A 1 -3.80 3.71 2.58
CA ALA A 1 -2.52 3.74 3.32
C ALA A 1 -1.95 5.15 3.26
N GLU A 2 -1.57 5.73 4.41
CA GLU A 2 -0.82 6.99 4.51
C GLU A 2 0.67 6.68 4.35
N LEU A 3 1.36 7.42 3.48
CA LEU A 3 2.78 7.23 3.17
C LEU A 3 3.60 8.41 3.68
N ASP A 4 4.79 8.13 4.19
CA ASP A 4 5.80 9.16 4.47
C ASP A 4 6.58 9.58 3.22
N GLU A 5 7.63 10.39 3.40
CA GLU A 5 8.48 10.88 2.33
C GLU A 5 9.29 9.76 1.62
N ASN A 6 9.49 8.63 2.27
CA ASN A 6 10.22 7.46 1.78
C ASN A 6 9.30 6.36 1.22
N ASN A 7 8.01 6.68 1.02
CA ASN A 7 6.97 5.72 0.64
C ASN A 7 6.72 4.61 1.68
N ILE A 8 7.05 4.84 2.95
CA ILE A 8 6.74 3.92 4.04
C ILE A 8 5.34 4.18 4.56
N VAL A 9 4.57 3.11 4.71
CA VAL A 9 3.22 3.16 5.27
C VAL A 9 3.31 3.47 6.76
N VAL A 10 2.82 4.65 7.15
CA VAL A 10 2.76 5.09 8.55
C VAL A 10 1.39 4.87 9.18
N ASN A 11 0.35 4.74 8.36
CA ASN A 11 -1.02 4.49 8.83
C ASN A 11 -1.88 3.79 7.77
N VAL A 12 -2.91 3.06 8.21
CA VAL A 12 -3.91 2.43 7.34
C VAL A 12 -5.29 2.87 7.80
N LEU A 13 -6.00 3.61 6.94
CA LEU A 13 -7.35 4.09 7.20
C LEU A 13 -8.34 3.37 6.31
N VAL A 14 -9.51 3.05 6.88
CA VAL A 14 -10.67 2.54 6.16
C VAL A 14 -11.57 3.72 5.83
N VAL A 15 -11.96 3.84 4.56
CA VAL A 15 -12.85 4.89 4.05
C VAL A 15 -14.09 4.19 3.51
N ASN A 16 -15.28 4.74 3.78
CA ASN A 16 -16.52 4.18 3.25
C ASN A 16 -16.58 4.39 1.74
N ASN A 17 -17.21 3.47 1.01
CA ASN A 17 -17.30 3.57 -0.44
C ASN A 17 -17.99 4.88 -0.88
N GLU A 18 -19.00 5.34 -0.13
CA GLU A 18 -19.71 6.61 -0.36
C GLU A 18 -18.79 7.84 -0.36
N ASP A 19 -17.68 7.79 0.40
CA ASP A 19 -16.67 8.86 0.47
C ASP A 19 -15.59 8.71 -0.62
N THR A 20 -15.71 7.70 -1.49
CA THR A 20 -14.76 7.41 -2.58
C THR A 20 -15.40 7.46 -3.97
N VAL A 21 -16.72 7.63 -4.08
CA VAL A 21 -17.41 7.68 -5.38
C VAL A 21 -17.30 9.05 -6.03
N ASP A 22 -17.08 9.07 -7.35
CA ASP A 22 -17.05 10.29 -8.14
C ASP A 22 -18.46 10.77 -8.55
N GLY A 23 -18.52 11.83 -9.37
CA GLY A 23 -19.79 12.38 -9.86
C GLY A 23 -20.61 11.43 -10.76
N ASN A 24 -20.03 10.32 -11.21
CA ASN A 24 -20.69 9.29 -12.00
C ASN A 24 -21.14 8.10 -11.13
N GLY A 25 -20.77 8.07 -9.85
CA GLY A 25 -21.07 6.99 -8.91
C GLY A 25 -20.04 5.85 -8.92
N ASP A 26 -18.90 6.03 -9.58
CA ASP A 26 -17.83 5.04 -9.65
C ASP A 26 -16.77 5.30 -8.57
N GLU A 27 -16.24 4.25 -7.93
CA GLU A 27 -15.17 4.37 -6.95
C GLU A 27 -13.89 4.94 -7.59
N SER A 28 -13.33 5.97 -6.96
CA SER A 28 -12.17 6.71 -7.43
C SER A 28 -11.17 6.93 -6.30
N GLU A 29 -9.94 6.44 -6.50
CA GLU A 29 -8.82 6.67 -5.59
C GLU A 29 -8.60 8.18 -5.35
N ALA A 30 -8.73 9.01 -6.39
CA ALA A 30 -8.53 10.45 -6.28
C ALA A 30 -9.55 11.12 -5.35
N VAL A 31 -10.81 10.67 -5.37
CA VAL A 31 -11.86 11.19 -4.48
C VAL A 31 -11.57 10.81 -3.04
N GLY A 32 -11.22 9.54 -2.79
CA GLY A 32 -10.85 9.07 -1.44
C GLY A 32 -9.61 9.78 -0.89
N ILE A 33 -8.60 10.04 -1.73
CA ILE A 33 -7.41 10.83 -1.35
C ILE A 33 -7.83 12.25 -0.95
N ALA A 34 -8.63 12.92 -1.78
CA ALA A 34 -9.10 14.28 -1.50
C ALA A 34 -9.91 14.35 -0.19
N PHE A 35 -10.77 13.36 0.06
CA PHE A 35 -11.51 13.25 1.31
C PHE A 35 -10.58 13.17 2.53
N LEU A 36 -9.59 12.29 2.51
CA LEU A 36 -8.62 12.14 3.61
C LEU A 36 -7.75 13.40 3.79
N GLN A 37 -7.37 14.04 2.69
CA GLN A 37 -6.61 15.30 2.71
C GLN A 37 -7.42 16.46 3.30
N ASN A 38 -8.73 16.50 3.05
CA ASN A 38 -9.63 17.48 3.67
C ASN A 38 -9.79 17.28 5.18
N LEU A 39 -9.71 16.04 5.67
CA LEU A 39 -9.83 15.72 7.09
C LEU A 39 -8.52 15.88 7.87
N PHE A 40 -7.39 15.49 7.27
CA PHE A 40 -6.13 15.31 8.00
C PHE A 40 -4.97 16.17 7.50
N GLY A 41 -5.13 16.92 6.40
CA GLY A 41 -4.09 17.78 5.83
C GLY A 41 -3.77 17.44 4.37
N GLN A 42 -3.60 18.48 3.56
CA GLN A 42 -3.34 18.39 2.12
C GLN A 42 -1.91 17.94 1.77
N ASP A 43 -1.00 18.05 2.72
CA ASP A 43 0.40 17.63 2.61
C ASP A 43 0.57 16.11 2.74
N LYS A 44 -0.45 15.40 3.24
CA LYS A 44 -0.40 13.95 3.41
C LYS A 44 -0.53 13.20 2.09
N LYS A 45 0.28 12.15 1.97
CA LYS A 45 0.28 11.26 0.80
C LYS A 45 -0.50 10.00 1.13
N TYR A 46 -1.46 9.66 0.28
CA TYR A 46 -2.26 8.46 0.42
C TYR A 46 -2.18 7.61 -0.84
N LYS A 47 -2.21 6.29 -0.64
CA LYS A 47 -2.34 5.29 -1.69
C LYS A 47 -3.42 4.29 -1.32
N GLN A 48 -4.36 4.04 -2.21
CA GLN A 48 -5.41 3.06 -1.96
C GLN A 48 -4.81 1.66 -1.89
N THR A 49 -5.31 0.81 -1.00
CA THR A 49 -4.90 -0.59 -0.84
C THR A 49 -6.14 -1.48 -0.81
N SER A 50 -6.01 -2.71 -1.29
CA SER A 50 -7.09 -3.69 -1.33
C SER A 50 -6.86 -4.78 -0.30
N TYR A 51 -7.80 -4.99 0.62
CA TYR A 51 -7.76 -6.13 1.54
C TYR A 51 -7.75 -7.47 0.78
N ASN A 52 -8.41 -7.53 -0.38
CA ASN A 52 -8.50 -8.73 -1.21
C ASN A 52 -7.39 -8.84 -2.27
N ALA A 53 -6.36 -7.97 -2.21
CA ALA A 53 -5.29 -7.92 -3.20
C ALA A 53 -5.77 -7.77 -4.68
N ASN A 54 -6.99 -7.25 -4.90
CA ASN A 54 -7.55 -7.05 -6.25
C ASN A 54 -6.78 -6.01 -7.08
N PHE A 55 -6.09 -5.09 -6.41
CA PHE A 55 -5.20 -4.12 -7.01
C PHE A 55 -4.05 -3.88 -6.04
N ARG A 56 -2.86 -3.62 -6.60
CA ARG A 56 -1.59 -3.51 -5.88
C ARG A 56 -1.30 -4.76 -5.06
N LYS A 57 -0.67 -5.75 -5.70
CA LYS A 57 -0.41 -7.15 -5.33
C LYS A 57 -0.53 -7.56 -3.85
N ASN A 58 -0.08 -6.71 -2.91
CA ASN A 58 -0.08 -6.98 -1.48
C ASN A 58 -0.88 -5.93 -0.70
N TYR A 59 -1.57 -6.37 0.35
CA TYR A 59 -2.23 -5.46 1.29
C TYR A 59 -1.19 -4.63 2.06
N ALA A 60 -1.45 -3.34 2.21
CA ALA A 60 -0.54 -2.43 2.91
C ALA A 60 -0.66 -2.63 4.43
N GLY A 61 0.46 -2.90 5.09
CA GLY A 61 0.60 -2.84 6.55
C GLY A 61 1.48 -1.67 6.97
N ILE A 62 1.39 -1.27 8.24
CA ILE A 62 2.32 -0.27 8.80
C ILE A 62 3.75 -0.80 8.68
N GLY A 63 4.67 0.04 8.20
CA GLY A 63 6.07 -0.31 7.92
C GLY A 63 6.34 -0.91 6.55
N TYR A 64 5.31 -1.13 5.72
CA TYR A 64 5.49 -1.56 4.33
C TYR A 64 6.00 -0.39 3.49
N GLU A 65 6.86 -0.66 2.52
CA GLU A 65 7.29 0.27 1.48
C GLU A 65 6.35 0.13 0.27
N TYR A 66 5.78 1.24 -0.21
CA TYR A 66 5.14 1.27 -1.52
C TYR A 66 6.19 1.46 -2.61
N LYS A 67 6.32 0.47 -3.50
CA LYS A 67 7.20 0.53 -4.68
C LYS A 67 6.40 0.94 -5.91
N PRO A 68 6.61 2.16 -6.46
CA PRO A 68 5.82 2.65 -7.60
C PRO A 68 6.06 1.88 -8.90
N THR A 69 7.25 1.30 -9.11
CA THR A 69 7.60 0.58 -10.34
C THR A 69 6.82 -0.73 -10.48
N GLU A 70 6.58 -1.41 -9.37
CA GLU A 70 5.84 -2.67 -9.32
C GLU A 70 4.36 -2.49 -8.92
N ASP A 71 3.97 -1.24 -8.64
CA ASP A 71 2.69 -0.85 -8.05
C ASP A 71 2.28 -1.77 -6.90
N ALA A 72 3.18 -1.96 -5.93
CA ALA A 72 3.01 -2.94 -4.87
C ALA A 72 3.50 -2.43 -3.51
N PHE A 73 2.89 -2.93 -2.44
CA PHE A 73 3.37 -2.75 -1.08
C PHE A 73 4.26 -3.93 -0.71
N VAL A 74 5.46 -3.69 -0.20
CA VAL A 74 6.38 -4.76 0.20
C VAL A 74 6.92 -4.51 1.59
N PHE A 75 7.20 -5.58 2.31
CA PHE A 75 7.76 -5.51 3.64
C PHE A 75 9.03 -6.35 3.70
N GLN A 76 10.10 -5.76 4.22
CA GLN A 76 11.35 -6.47 4.49
C GLN A 76 11.42 -6.75 6.00
N PRO A 77 11.09 -7.97 6.47
CA PRO A 77 11.06 -8.26 7.90
C PRO A 77 12.45 -8.22 8.53
N PHE A 78 13.49 -8.55 7.76
CA PHE A 78 14.88 -8.52 8.20
C PHE A 78 15.78 -7.96 7.08
N PRO A 79 16.82 -7.17 7.41
CA PRO A 79 17.75 -6.63 6.42
C PRO A 79 18.45 -7.69 5.56
N SER A 80 18.52 -8.93 6.03
CA SER A 80 19.12 -10.06 5.30
C SER A 80 18.23 -10.64 4.20
N TRP A 81 16.95 -10.27 4.17
CA TRP A 81 16.02 -10.77 3.16
C TRP A 81 16.25 -10.06 1.83
N ILE A 82 16.17 -10.84 0.75
CA ILE A 82 16.52 -10.41 -0.59
C ILE A 82 15.21 -10.14 -1.34
N TYR A 83 15.14 -9.00 -2.02
CA TYR A 83 13.98 -8.65 -2.84
C TYR A 83 13.95 -9.51 -4.11
N ASN A 84 12.85 -10.24 -4.31
CA ASN A 84 12.58 -10.99 -5.52
C ASN A 84 11.60 -10.20 -6.40
N SER A 85 12.09 -9.63 -7.50
CA SER A 85 11.27 -8.84 -8.42
C SER A 85 10.26 -9.67 -9.22
N SER A 86 10.42 -11.00 -9.29
CA SER A 86 9.49 -11.89 -9.99
C SER A 86 8.20 -12.09 -9.17
N THR A 87 8.35 -12.24 -7.85
CA THR A 87 7.23 -12.40 -6.91
C THR A 87 6.77 -11.07 -6.32
N VAL A 88 7.62 -10.03 -6.36
CA VAL A 88 7.40 -8.72 -5.70
C VAL A 88 7.30 -8.89 -4.18
N GLU A 89 8.16 -9.74 -3.64
CA GLU A 89 8.23 -10.08 -2.21
C GLU A 89 9.68 -10.11 -1.75
N TYR A 90 9.89 -9.99 -0.44
CA TYR A 90 11.18 -10.27 0.17
C TYR A 90 11.24 -11.73 0.59
N GLU A 91 12.34 -12.41 0.27
CA GLU A 91 12.56 -13.81 0.58
C GLU A 91 13.73 -13.96 1.56
N PRO A 92 13.69 -14.94 2.49
CA PRO A 92 14.81 -15.22 3.36
C PRO A 92 16.03 -15.68 2.54
N PRO A 93 17.26 -15.28 2.93
CA PRO A 93 18.46 -15.65 2.19
C PRO A 93 18.77 -17.15 2.25
N ILE A 94 18.21 -17.84 3.25
CA ILE A 94 18.28 -19.29 3.39
C ILE A 94 16.85 -19.82 3.23
N PRO A 95 16.56 -20.57 2.16
CA PRO A 95 15.25 -21.20 1.98
C PRO A 95 14.91 -22.12 3.15
N ARG A 96 13.62 -22.27 3.42
CA ARG A 96 13.14 -23.28 4.36
C ARG A 96 13.61 -24.67 3.88
N PRO A 97 14.18 -25.53 4.75
CA PRO A 97 14.56 -26.87 4.36
C PRO A 97 13.37 -27.65 3.78
N ASP A 98 13.62 -28.36 2.69
CA ASP A 98 12.70 -29.38 2.18
C ASP A 98 12.64 -30.54 3.18
N GLY A 99 11.42 -30.95 3.54
CA GLY A 99 11.16 -32.07 4.45
C GLY A 99 11.07 -33.41 3.74
#